data_AF-A0AAE9KY28-F1
#
_entry.id   AF-A0AAE9KY28-F1
#
_cell.length_a   1.000
_cell.length_b   1.000
_cell.length_c   1.000
_cell.angle_alpha   90.00
_cell.angle_beta   90.00
_cell.angle_gamma   90.00
#
_symmetry.space_group_name_H-M   'P 1'
#
loop_
_entity.id
_entity.type
_entity.pdbx_description
1 polymer ?
#
loop_
_entity_poly.entity_id
_entity_poly.type
_entity_poly.pdbx_seq_one_letter_code
_entity_poly.pdbx_strand_id
1 'polypeptide(L)'
;MQLQIVQSILQKHIPQRSVWAFGSRVQGNAKPYSDLDLVILGNEPLSIAEHADLTSDFSESDLPWKVDIVDWCLISDEFRQIIQQQYYELQKMKKLSFPELAIKVMREFNRPATVDELWQYVQEKQLYIDLEAYDANRGGFKGKTPDITFCARIYTLAKQGRYFKEVGNASPKQFVLLEHSLPKHIDVEQRLNASDTTQAKKQIKERELHKFLSHYLYHNKAFGAYSRTIFHESSKKGQKGEDKWLYPDMVAVHFEYEGYQHHHVLSFVKKFDILPVKVFSFELKRDLGFSNYKQSFFQAVSNSSWANEGYLVALNIDSDSQFLEALQKLSQSFGIGIIQLDIVQIENSRVISPARYKEKMDYSVVNELASKNEDFKDFLKTVTDFDPKSKERFLSEFDPILTAEKLNDTIY
;
A
#
# COMPACT_ATOMS: atom_id res chain seq x y z
N MET A 1 -27.52 5.64 24.42
CA MET A 1 -26.25 6.37 24.31
C MET A 1 -25.18 5.53 23.60
N GLN A 2 -24.68 4.44 24.19
CA GLN A 2 -23.63 3.60 23.56
C GLN A 2 -23.99 3.03 22.18
N LEU A 3 -25.21 2.49 22.03
CA LEU A 3 -25.68 1.95 20.74
C LEU A 3 -25.70 3.02 19.62
N GLN A 4 -26.05 4.26 19.96
CA GLN A 4 -26.07 5.36 18.99
C GLN A 4 -24.67 5.77 18.56
N ILE A 5 -23.69 5.73 19.47
CA ILE A 5 -22.27 5.93 19.14
C ILE A 5 -21.84 4.87 18.12
N VAL A 6 -22.09 3.59 18.43
CA VAL A 6 -21.75 2.49 17.51
C VAL A 6 -22.38 2.68 16.13
N GLN A 7 -23.68 2.94 16.05
CA GLN A 7 -24.37 3.13 14.77
C GLN A 7 -23.85 4.35 14.00
N SER A 8 -23.50 5.44 14.68
CA SER A 8 -22.96 6.64 14.02
C SER A 8 -21.59 6.39 13.39
N ILE A 9 -20.71 5.65 14.06
CA ILE A 9 -19.38 5.27 13.56
C ILE A 9 -19.50 4.32 12.36
N LEU A 10 -20.36 3.31 12.46
CA LEU A 10 -20.62 2.37 11.35
C LEU A 10 -21.17 3.09 10.10
N GLN A 11 -22.12 4.03 10.28
CA GLN A 11 -22.69 4.81 9.18
C GLN A 11 -21.70 5.78 8.55
N LYS A 12 -20.75 6.31 9.34
CA LYS A 12 -19.71 7.22 8.86
C LYS A 12 -18.73 6.51 7.93
N HIS A 13 -18.30 5.30 8.26
CA HIS A 13 -17.19 4.63 7.58
C HIS A 13 -17.60 3.56 6.58
N ILE A 14 -18.65 2.79 6.89
CA ILE A 14 -19.07 1.66 6.07
C ILE A 14 -20.59 1.62 5.85
N PRO A 15 -21.24 2.72 5.43
CA PRO A 15 -22.70 2.75 5.22
C PRO A 15 -23.20 1.70 4.21
N GLN A 16 -22.31 1.25 3.31
CA GLN A 16 -22.53 0.18 2.32
C GLN A 16 -22.44 -1.24 2.89
N ARG A 17 -22.03 -1.45 4.14
CA ARG A 17 -21.87 -2.80 4.72
C ARG A 17 -23.00 -3.12 5.69
N SER A 18 -23.44 -4.37 5.71
CA SER A 18 -24.26 -4.87 6.82
C SER A 18 -23.34 -5.25 7.98
N VAL A 19 -23.78 -5.01 9.22
CA VAL A 19 -22.98 -5.26 10.42
C VAL A 19 -23.84 -5.90 11.48
N TRP A 20 -23.33 -7.00 12.04
CA TRP A 20 -23.95 -7.72 13.15
C TRP A 20 -23.06 -7.64 14.38
N ALA A 21 -23.66 -7.43 15.56
CA ALA A 21 -23.00 -7.76 16.82
C ALA A 21 -23.19 -9.25 17.12
N PHE A 22 -22.20 -9.87 17.73
CA PHE A 22 -22.27 -11.25 18.21
C PHE A 22 -21.55 -11.39 19.56
N GLY A 23 -21.36 -12.62 20.02
CA GLY A 23 -20.57 -12.91 21.21
C GLY A 23 -21.27 -12.56 22.54
N SER A 24 -20.46 -12.30 23.57
CA SER A 24 -20.90 -12.32 24.97
C SER A 24 -22.01 -11.30 25.27
N ARG A 25 -21.98 -10.14 24.59
CA ARG A 25 -22.95 -9.04 24.75
C ARG A 25 -24.31 -9.33 24.14
N VAL A 26 -24.37 -10.20 23.12
CA VAL A 26 -25.64 -10.65 22.53
C VAL A 26 -26.19 -11.88 23.26
N GLN A 27 -25.31 -12.72 23.78
CA GLN A 27 -25.68 -13.94 24.50
C GLN A 27 -26.15 -13.71 25.94
N GLY A 28 -26.05 -12.47 26.46
CA GLY A 28 -26.51 -12.10 27.81
C GLY A 28 -25.54 -12.47 28.93
N ASN A 29 -24.34 -12.93 28.61
CA ASN A 29 -23.29 -13.34 29.57
C ASN A 29 -22.18 -12.29 29.72
N ALA A 30 -22.34 -11.11 29.14
CA ALA A 30 -21.32 -10.07 29.15
C ALA A 30 -21.09 -9.49 30.56
N LYS A 31 -19.81 -9.35 30.90
CA LYS A 31 -19.38 -8.58 32.06
C LYS A 31 -19.32 -7.09 31.70
N PRO A 32 -19.28 -6.17 32.67
CA PRO A 32 -19.24 -4.73 32.39
C PRO A 32 -18.12 -4.31 31.43
N TYR A 33 -16.96 -4.97 31.54
CA TYR A 33 -15.73 -4.72 30.78
C TYR A 33 -15.53 -5.65 29.57
N SER A 34 -16.51 -6.50 29.23
CA SER A 34 -16.43 -7.35 28.04
C SER A 34 -16.30 -6.50 26.77
N ASP A 35 -15.62 -7.00 25.76
CA ASP A 35 -15.63 -6.45 24.40
C ASP A 35 -17.03 -6.47 23.76
N LEU A 36 -17.19 -5.70 22.70
CA LEU A 36 -18.28 -5.84 21.74
C LEU A 36 -17.72 -6.43 20.44
N ASP A 37 -18.13 -7.66 20.14
CA ASP A 37 -17.77 -8.32 18.89
C ASP A 37 -18.71 -7.88 17.76
N LEU A 38 -18.14 -7.30 16.71
CA LEU A 38 -18.83 -6.92 15.49
C LEU A 38 -18.32 -7.75 14.33
N VAL A 39 -19.22 -8.31 13.53
CA VAL A 39 -18.88 -8.87 12.23
C VAL A 39 -19.43 -7.99 11.12
N ILE A 40 -18.58 -7.67 10.16
CA ILE A 40 -18.94 -6.88 9.00
C ILE A 40 -19.11 -7.79 7.81
N LEU A 41 -20.29 -7.74 7.22
CA LEU A 41 -20.71 -8.60 6.13
C LEU A 41 -20.37 -7.97 4.78
N GLY A 42 -20.01 -8.82 3.84
CA GLY A 42 -19.75 -8.45 2.46
C GLY A 42 -19.36 -9.66 1.63
N ASN A 43 -19.24 -9.43 0.33
CA ASN A 43 -18.70 -10.41 -0.63
C ASN A 43 -17.19 -10.22 -0.83
N GLU A 44 -16.65 -9.08 -0.40
CA GLU A 44 -15.23 -8.76 -0.40
C GLU A 44 -14.79 -8.36 1.00
N PRO A 45 -13.53 -8.64 1.37
CA PRO A 45 -12.97 -8.19 2.64
C PRO A 45 -13.14 -6.67 2.83
N LEU A 46 -13.12 -6.21 4.08
CA LEU A 46 -12.95 -4.79 4.37
C LEU A 46 -11.65 -4.30 3.73
N SER A 47 -11.74 -3.16 3.05
CA SER A 47 -10.52 -2.47 2.68
C SER A 47 -9.77 -2.06 3.94
N ILE A 48 -8.46 -1.95 3.79
CA ILE A 48 -7.57 -1.57 4.88
C ILE A 48 -7.97 -0.20 5.49
N ALA A 49 -8.42 0.73 4.65
CA ALA A 49 -8.88 2.05 5.08
C ALA A 49 -10.17 1.95 5.92
N GLU A 50 -11.19 1.24 5.42
CA GLU A 50 -12.44 1.02 6.17
C GLU A 50 -12.19 0.39 7.55
N HIS A 51 -11.28 -0.58 7.63
CA HIS A 51 -10.94 -1.24 8.90
C HIS A 51 -10.21 -0.28 9.84
N ALA A 52 -9.23 0.47 9.35
CA ALA A 52 -8.45 1.39 10.15
C ALA A 52 -9.31 2.53 10.72
N ASP A 53 -10.16 3.12 9.88
CA ASP A 53 -11.04 4.22 10.26
C ASP A 53 -12.07 3.79 11.32
N LEU A 54 -12.65 2.58 11.17
CA LEU A 54 -13.54 2.01 12.18
C LEU A 54 -12.83 1.77 13.51
N THR A 55 -11.69 1.08 13.48
CA THR A 55 -10.93 0.79 14.71
C THR A 55 -10.51 2.08 15.43
N SER A 56 -10.05 3.09 14.68
CA SER A 56 -9.66 4.39 15.23
C SER A 56 -10.85 5.07 15.90
N ASP A 57 -11.96 5.27 15.19
CA ASP A 57 -13.13 5.97 15.72
C ASP A 57 -13.77 5.22 16.90
N PHE A 58 -13.77 3.88 16.89
CA PHE A 58 -14.25 3.12 18.06
C PHE A 58 -13.33 3.30 19.26
N SER A 59 -12.01 3.32 19.06
CA SER A 59 -11.05 3.51 20.14
C SER A 59 -11.08 4.90 20.76
N GLU A 60 -11.40 5.92 19.96
CA GLU A 60 -11.51 7.32 20.41
C GLU A 60 -12.91 7.67 20.94
N SER A 61 -13.87 6.76 20.84
CA SER A 61 -15.24 6.98 21.28
C SER A 61 -15.42 6.86 22.80
N ASP A 62 -16.52 7.42 23.32
CA ASP A 62 -16.91 7.29 24.75
C ASP A 62 -17.41 5.88 25.13
N LEU A 63 -17.13 4.84 24.33
CA LEU A 63 -17.48 3.47 24.68
C LEU A 63 -16.56 2.98 25.81
N PRO A 64 -17.12 2.44 26.91
CA PRO A 64 -16.32 2.03 28.07
C PRO A 64 -15.62 0.67 27.88
N TRP A 65 -15.70 0.10 26.67
CA TRP A 65 -15.18 -1.22 26.32
C TRP A 65 -14.70 -1.22 24.87
N LYS A 66 -13.79 -2.14 24.57
CA LYS A 66 -13.23 -2.32 23.23
C LYS A 66 -14.28 -2.88 22.27
N VAL A 67 -14.11 -2.56 20.99
CA VAL A 67 -14.91 -3.09 19.89
C VAL A 67 -13.99 -3.94 19.02
N ASP A 68 -14.28 -5.22 18.94
CA ASP A 68 -13.53 -6.17 18.11
C ASP A 68 -14.25 -6.32 16.77
N ILE A 69 -13.53 -6.03 15.69
CA ILE A 69 -14.07 -6.04 14.33
C ILE A 69 -13.60 -7.30 13.63
N VAL A 70 -14.57 -8.06 13.11
CA VAL A 70 -14.35 -9.30 12.38
C VAL A 70 -14.86 -9.13 10.96
N ASP A 71 -14.06 -9.56 10.00
CA ASP A 71 -14.44 -9.56 8.58
C ASP A 71 -15.07 -10.91 8.20
N TRP A 72 -16.32 -10.86 7.74
CA TRP A 72 -17.06 -12.06 7.33
C TRP A 72 -16.33 -12.88 6.25
N CYS A 73 -15.60 -12.23 5.34
CA CYS A 73 -14.89 -12.89 4.25
C CYS A 73 -13.65 -13.67 4.73
N LEU A 74 -13.10 -13.31 5.89
CA LEU A 74 -11.83 -13.87 6.40
C LEU A 74 -12.03 -14.97 7.45
N ILE A 75 -13.25 -15.16 7.94
CA ILE A 75 -13.59 -16.19 8.93
C ILE A 75 -14.04 -17.50 8.28
N SER A 76 -13.79 -18.62 8.96
CA SER A 76 -14.16 -19.96 8.47
C SER A 76 -15.66 -20.18 8.46
N ASP A 77 -16.13 -21.14 7.66
CA ASP A 77 -17.55 -21.47 7.56
C ASP A 77 -18.12 -21.98 8.89
N GLU A 78 -17.33 -22.69 9.70
CA GLU A 78 -17.73 -23.11 11.05
C GLU A 78 -17.96 -21.90 11.96
N PHE A 79 -17.10 -20.89 11.88
CA PHE A 79 -17.24 -19.67 12.68
C PHE A 79 -18.44 -18.83 12.23
N ARG A 80 -18.69 -18.76 10.91
CA ARG A 80 -19.91 -18.14 10.35
C ARG A 80 -21.18 -18.78 10.89
N GLN A 81 -21.23 -20.11 10.98
CA GLN A 81 -22.36 -20.83 11.55
C GLN A 81 -22.58 -20.49 13.03
N ILE A 82 -21.50 -20.37 13.82
CA ILE A 82 -21.59 -19.97 15.22
C ILE A 82 -22.20 -18.57 15.36
N ILE A 83 -21.76 -17.61 14.55
CA ILE A 83 -22.30 -16.25 14.57
C ILE A 83 -23.78 -16.24 14.15
N GLN A 84 -24.14 -17.01 13.11
CA GLN A 84 -25.51 -17.10 12.60
C GLN A 84 -26.52 -17.67 13.61
N GLN A 85 -26.06 -18.50 14.55
CA GLN A 85 -26.94 -19.02 15.60
C GLN A 85 -27.47 -17.92 16.51
N GLN A 86 -26.66 -16.89 16.80
CA GLN A 86 -27.05 -15.81 17.69
C GLN A 86 -26.27 -14.52 17.44
N TYR A 87 -26.95 -13.54 16.84
CA TYR A 87 -26.42 -12.21 16.54
C TYR A 87 -27.50 -11.13 16.73
N TYR A 88 -27.08 -9.87 16.76
CA TYR A 88 -27.96 -8.71 16.73
C TYR A 88 -27.58 -7.80 15.56
N GLU A 89 -28.52 -7.50 14.67
CA GLU A 89 -28.25 -6.68 13.49
C GLU A 89 -28.18 -5.19 13.85
N LEU A 90 -26.99 -4.60 13.70
CA LEU A 90 -26.72 -3.20 14.05
C LEU A 90 -26.89 -2.24 12.87
N GLN A 91 -26.54 -2.69 11.67
CA GLN A 91 -26.60 -1.91 10.43
C GLN A 91 -26.96 -2.81 9.24
N LYS A 92 -27.82 -2.30 8.35
CA LYS A 92 -28.12 -2.91 7.05
C LYS A 92 -27.34 -2.20 5.95
N MET A 93 -26.81 -2.97 5.01
CA MET A 93 -26.23 -2.47 3.76
C MET A 93 -27.20 -1.52 3.06
N LYS A 94 -26.72 -0.30 2.78
CA LYS A 94 -27.44 0.64 1.94
C LYS A 94 -27.43 0.13 0.49
N LYS A 95 -28.61 -0.19 -0.03
CA LYS A 95 -28.77 -0.56 -1.44
C LYS A 95 -28.61 0.65 -2.36
N LEU A 96 -28.06 0.42 -3.55
CA LEU A 96 -27.82 1.45 -4.58
C LEU A 96 -29.10 1.80 -5.33
N SER A 97 -29.21 3.07 -5.71
CA SER A 97 -30.13 3.52 -6.76
C SER A 97 -29.55 3.24 -8.15
N PHE A 98 -30.39 3.27 -9.19
CA PHE A 98 -29.93 3.09 -10.57
C PHE A 98 -28.84 4.09 -11.01
N PRO A 99 -28.92 5.40 -10.67
CA PRO A 99 -27.83 6.34 -10.95
C PRO A 99 -26.51 6.00 -10.25
N GLU A 100 -26.56 5.59 -8.97
CA GLU A 100 -25.35 5.23 -8.22
C GLU A 100 -24.70 3.97 -8.79
N LEU A 101 -25.49 2.96 -9.17
CA LEU A 101 -24.99 1.80 -9.89
C LEU A 101 -24.36 2.20 -11.23
N ALA A 102 -24.98 3.09 -12.00
CA ALA A 102 -24.44 3.54 -13.28
C ALA A 102 -23.09 4.26 -13.12
N ILE A 103 -22.92 5.06 -12.07
CA ILE A 103 -21.65 5.71 -11.73
C ILE A 103 -20.59 4.65 -11.38
N LYS A 104 -20.93 3.68 -10.51
CA LYS A 104 -20.04 2.57 -10.13
C LYS A 104 -19.55 1.80 -11.35
N VAL A 105 -20.49 1.37 -12.21
CA VAL A 105 -20.20 0.58 -13.41
C VAL A 105 -19.33 1.37 -14.39
N MET A 106 -19.67 2.63 -14.70
CA MET A 106 -18.85 3.42 -15.64
C MET A 106 -17.44 3.71 -15.11
N ARG A 107 -17.28 3.85 -13.79
CA ARG A 107 -15.96 4.00 -13.16
C ARG A 107 -15.13 2.73 -13.28
N GLU A 108 -15.72 1.56 -13.03
CA GLU A 108 -15.06 0.26 -13.22
C GLU A 108 -14.73 -0.03 -14.70
N PHE A 109 -15.63 0.35 -15.62
CA PHE A 109 -15.44 0.16 -17.05
C PHE A 109 -14.36 1.09 -17.64
N ASN A 110 -14.19 2.29 -17.07
CA ASN A 110 -13.14 3.27 -17.37
C ASN A 110 -12.87 3.54 -18.87
N ARG A 111 -13.91 3.47 -19.71
CA ARG A 111 -13.88 3.80 -21.14
C ARG A 111 -15.26 4.23 -21.65
N PRO A 112 -15.36 4.91 -22.81
CA PRO A 112 -16.64 5.11 -23.48
C PRO A 112 -17.36 3.78 -23.71
N ALA A 113 -18.64 3.75 -23.34
CA ALA A 113 -19.47 2.56 -23.48
C ALA A 113 -20.92 2.91 -23.81
N THR A 114 -21.57 2.02 -24.55
CA THR A 114 -23.01 2.05 -24.78
C THR A 114 -23.77 1.64 -23.51
N VAL A 115 -25.03 2.05 -23.40
CA VAL A 115 -25.86 1.65 -22.24
C VAL A 115 -26.08 0.13 -22.19
N ASP A 116 -26.10 -0.53 -23.35
CA ASP A 116 -26.26 -1.99 -23.44
C ASP A 116 -25.01 -2.72 -22.95
N GLU A 117 -23.80 -2.27 -23.33
CA GLU A 117 -22.53 -2.80 -22.80
C GLU A 117 -22.47 -2.65 -21.27
N LEU A 118 -22.92 -1.51 -20.74
CA LEU A 118 -22.91 -1.25 -19.29
C LEU A 118 -23.90 -2.15 -18.56
N TRP A 119 -25.09 -2.37 -19.12
CA TRP A 119 -26.07 -3.28 -18.52
C TRP A 119 -25.63 -4.75 -18.61
N GLN A 120 -25.04 -5.17 -19.73
CA GLN A 120 -24.43 -6.49 -19.86
C GLN A 120 -23.36 -6.69 -18.77
N TYR A 121 -22.50 -5.69 -18.54
CA TYR A 121 -21.49 -5.76 -17.48
C TYR A 121 -22.12 -5.90 -16.08
N VAL A 122 -23.20 -5.16 -15.79
CA VAL A 122 -23.97 -5.30 -14.54
C VAL A 122 -24.46 -6.74 -14.35
N GLN A 123 -24.94 -7.38 -15.43
CA GLN A 123 -25.42 -8.75 -15.39
C GLN A 123 -24.28 -9.75 -15.20
N GLU A 124 -23.21 -9.63 -15.98
CA GLU A 124 -22.03 -10.50 -15.93
C GLU A 124 -21.36 -10.49 -14.55
N LYS A 125 -21.21 -9.30 -13.96
CA LYS A 125 -20.62 -9.10 -12.62
C LYS A 125 -21.61 -9.24 -11.48
N GLN A 126 -22.89 -9.53 -11.78
CA GLN A 126 -23.98 -9.61 -10.81
C GLN A 126 -24.15 -8.36 -9.93
N LEU A 127 -23.75 -7.17 -10.41
CA LEU A 127 -23.82 -5.93 -9.64
C LEU A 127 -25.25 -5.45 -9.37
N TYR A 128 -26.24 -6.06 -10.03
CA TYR A 128 -27.65 -5.76 -9.79
C TYR A 128 -28.14 -6.17 -8.40
N ILE A 129 -27.44 -7.07 -7.70
CA ILE A 129 -27.84 -7.50 -6.35
C ILE A 129 -27.79 -6.34 -5.34
N ASP A 130 -26.92 -5.36 -5.62
CA ASP A 130 -26.74 -4.16 -4.81
C ASP A 130 -27.89 -3.16 -4.99
N LEU A 131 -28.76 -3.30 -6.00
CA LEU A 131 -29.85 -2.35 -6.28
C LEU A 131 -31.00 -2.45 -5.27
N GLU A 132 -31.53 -1.30 -4.86
CA GLU A 132 -32.73 -1.21 -4.00
C GLU A 132 -33.96 -1.87 -4.64
N ALA A 133 -33.99 -1.83 -5.98
CA ALA A 133 -35.01 -2.47 -6.80
C ALA A 133 -34.87 -3.99 -6.85
N TYR A 134 -33.74 -4.59 -6.44
CA TYR A 134 -33.54 -6.03 -6.42
C TYR A 134 -33.99 -6.64 -5.08
N ASP A 135 -34.82 -7.68 -5.16
CA ASP A 135 -35.34 -8.43 -4.01
C ASP A 135 -34.83 -9.88 -4.05
N ALA A 136 -33.84 -10.16 -3.19
CA ALA A 136 -33.21 -11.47 -3.10
C ALA A 136 -34.21 -12.57 -2.67
N ASN A 137 -35.21 -12.24 -1.86
CA ASN A 137 -36.22 -13.21 -1.41
C ASN A 137 -37.16 -13.64 -2.55
N ARG A 138 -37.31 -12.79 -3.57
CA ARG A 138 -38.10 -13.09 -4.77
C ARG A 138 -37.23 -13.60 -5.93
N GLY A 139 -35.90 -13.64 -5.76
CA GLY A 139 -34.95 -13.98 -6.81
C GLY A 139 -35.01 -13.02 -8.02
N GLY A 140 -35.43 -11.76 -7.83
CA GLY A 140 -35.69 -10.86 -8.94
C GLY A 140 -35.97 -9.41 -8.55
N PHE A 141 -36.20 -8.56 -9.55
CA PHE A 141 -36.47 -7.14 -9.32
C PHE A 141 -37.93 -6.88 -8.94
N LYS A 142 -38.15 -5.86 -8.11
CA LYS A 142 -39.48 -5.33 -7.76
C LYS A 142 -40.24 -4.80 -8.99
N GLY A 143 -39.52 -4.39 -10.04
CA GLY A 143 -40.06 -3.90 -11.31
C GLY A 143 -39.78 -4.87 -12.48
N LYS A 144 -40.52 -4.70 -13.59
CA LYS A 144 -40.44 -5.61 -14.75
C LYS A 144 -39.24 -5.38 -15.67
N THR A 145 -38.73 -4.15 -15.74
CA THR A 145 -37.73 -3.73 -16.75
C THR A 145 -36.61 -2.87 -16.12
N PRO A 146 -35.73 -3.48 -15.31
CA PRO A 146 -34.63 -2.79 -14.62
C PRO A 146 -33.58 -2.24 -15.59
N ASP A 147 -33.37 -2.93 -16.71
CA ASP A 147 -32.54 -2.54 -17.84
C ASP A 147 -33.00 -1.21 -18.45
N ILE A 148 -34.30 -1.10 -18.78
CA ILE A 148 -34.88 0.13 -19.33
C ILE A 148 -34.72 1.28 -18.33
N THR A 149 -34.90 1.00 -17.05
CA THR A 149 -34.78 2.00 -15.99
C THR A 149 -33.35 2.49 -15.85
N PHE A 150 -32.36 1.58 -15.86
CA PHE A 150 -30.93 1.90 -15.83
C PHE A 150 -30.53 2.78 -17.03
N CYS A 151 -30.90 2.36 -18.23
CA CYS A 151 -30.62 3.09 -19.47
C CYS A 151 -31.25 4.49 -19.45
N ALA A 152 -32.53 4.60 -19.07
CA ALA A 152 -33.24 5.87 -19.02
C ALA A 152 -32.58 6.88 -18.06
N ARG A 153 -31.99 6.40 -16.95
CA ARG A 153 -31.31 7.29 -15.98
C ARG A 153 -30.03 7.86 -16.56
N ILE A 154 -29.22 7.07 -17.26
CA ILE A 154 -28.00 7.55 -17.92
C ILE A 154 -28.35 8.65 -18.95
N TYR A 155 -29.33 8.40 -19.83
CA TYR A 155 -29.76 9.40 -20.81
C TYR A 155 -30.30 10.68 -20.16
N THR A 156 -31.13 10.54 -19.12
CA THR A 156 -31.74 11.70 -18.45
C THR A 156 -30.68 12.57 -17.78
N LEU A 157 -29.74 11.95 -17.06
CA LEU A 157 -28.68 12.65 -16.35
C LEU A 157 -27.67 13.27 -17.32
N ALA A 158 -27.32 12.58 -18.40
CA ALA A 158 -26.49 13.14 -19.47
C ALA A 158 -27.12 14.38 -20.12
N LYS A 159 -28.44 14.35 -20.41
CA LYS A 159 -29.17 15.51 -20.97
C LYS A 159 -29.20 16.70 -20.01
N GLN A 160 -29.16 16.44 -18.70
CA GLN A 160 -29.08 17.47 -17.65
C GLN A 160 -27.65 17.96 -17.40
N GLY A 161 -26.64 17.42 -18.11
CA GLY A 161 -25.23 17.73 -17.88
C GLY A 161 -24.70 17.23 -16.53
N ARG A 162 -25.32 16.18 -15.96
CA ARG A 162 -24.95 15.60 -14.66
C ARG A 162 -24.40 14.19 -14.83
N TYR A 163 -23.25 13.95 -14.20
CA TYR A 163 -22.56 12.66 -14.07
C TYR A 163 -22.07 12.02 -15.37
N PHE A 164 -22.79 12.15 -16.47
CA PHE A 164 -22.50 11.48 -17.73
C PHE A 164 -22.48 12.48 -18.88
N LYS A 165 -21.71 12.16 -19.93
CA LYS A 165 -21.68 12.91 -21.19
C LYS A 165 -21.72 11.97 -22.37
N GLU A 166 -22.56 12.29 -23.34
CA GLU A 166 -22.59 11.59 -24.64
C GLU A 166 -21.31 11.91 -25.43
N VAL A 167 -20.68 10.87 -25.99
CA VAL A 167 -19.52 11.01 -26.87
C VAL A 167 -20.01 11.39 -28.27
N GLY A 168 -19.57 12.54 -28.75
CA GLY A 168 -19.99 13.06 -30.05
C GLY A 168 -19.63 12.13 -31.21
N ASN A 169 -20.54 11.98 -32.17
CA ASN A 169 -20.40 11.21 -33.42
C ASN A 169 -20.27 9.67 -33.27
N ALA A 170 -20.55 9.10 -32.10
CA ALA A 170 -20.63 7.64 -31.93
C ALA A 170 -22.02 7.10 -32.31
N SER A 171 -22.07 6.05 -33.15
CA SER A 171 -23.29 5.28 -33.45
C SER A 171 -22.99 3.78 -33.29
N PRO A 172 -23.61 3.08 -32.33
CA PRO A 172 -24.57 3.56 -31.32
C PRO A 172 -23.98 4.55 -30.32
N LYS A 173 -24.85 5.29 -29.62
CA LYS A 173 -24.47 6.32 -28.66
C LYS A 173 -23.65 5.75 -27.50
N GLN A 174 -22.53 6.39 -27.21
CA GLN A 174 -21.66 6.04 -26.09
C GLN A 174 -21.62 7.16 -25.04
N PHE A 175 -21.35 6.79 -23.80
CA PHE A 175 -21.31 7.68 -22.65
C PHE A 175 -19.98 7.58 -21.90
N VAL A 176 -19.56 8.68 -21.30
CA VAL A 176 -18.42 8.76 -20.38
C VAL A 176 -18.82 9.42 -19.07
N LEU A 177 -18.08 9.11 -18.00
CA LEU A 177 -18.27 9.70 -16.67
C LEU A 177 -17.64 11.11 -16.60
N LEU A 178 -18.36 12.04 -15.99
CA LEU A 178 -17.92 13.41 -15.71
C LEU A 178 -17.52 13.53 -14.23
N GLU A 179 -16.28 13.20 -13.90
CA GLU A 179 -15.77 13.16 -12.51
C GLU A 179 -16.05 14.46 -11.72
N HIS A 180 -15.88 15.62 -12.34
CA HIS A 180 -16.12 16.92 -11.71
C HIS A 180 -17.61 17.22 -11.38
N SER A 181 -18.54 16.43 -11.92
CA SER A 181 -19.98 16.64 -11.75
C SER A 181 -20.60 15.69 -10.72
N LEU A 182 -19.81 14.77 -10.16
CA LEU A 182 -20.27 13.81 -9.15
C LEU A 182 -20.64 14.50 -7.83
N PRO A 183 -21.61 13.97 -7.05
CA PRO A 183 -21.89 14.48 -5.72
C PRO A 183 -20.65 14.37 -4.83
N LYS A 184 -20.38 15.39 -4.01
CA LYS A 184 -19.28 15.42 -3.02
C LYS A 184 -19.38 14.34 -1.91
N HIS A 185 -20.35 13.42 -2.01
CA HIS A 185 -20.59 12.29 -1.11
C HIS A 185 -20.68 10.94 -1.84
N ILE A 186 -20.04 10.82 -3.01
CA ILE A 186 -19.61 9.51 -3.51
C ILE A 186 -18.16 9.37 -3.06
N ASP A 187 -17.97 9.11 -1.77
CA ASP A 187 -16.67 8.84 -1.15
C ASP A 187 -16.14 7.50 -1.68
N VAL A 188 -15.38 7.58 -2.77
CA VAL A 188 -14.31 6.65 -3.08
C VAL A 188 -13.06 7.48 -3.03
N GLU A 189 -12.32 7.28 -1.94
CA GLU A 189 -11.01 7.84 -1.60
C GLU A 189 -10.90 9.36 -1.54
N GLN A 190 -11.02 9.89 -0.31
CA GLN A 190 -10.18 10.99 0.15
C GLN A 190 -10.28 11.16 1.66
N ARG A 191 -9.17 10.98 2.39
CA ARG A 191 -8.66 11.92 3.41
C ARG A 191 -7.39 11.39 4.06
N LEU A 192 -6.49 12.31 4.43
CA LEU A 192 -6.03 12.48 5.82
C LEU A 192 -5.31 13.83 5.98
N ASN A 193 -5.80 14.62 6.94
CA ASN A 193 -5.20 15.70 7.77
C ASN A 193 -6.40 16.41 8.47
N ALA A 194 -6.46 16.77 9.77
CA ALA A 194 -5.49 16.95 10.87
C ALA A 194 -6.27 16.92 12.24
N SER A 195 -5.74 16.37 13.35
CA SER A 195 -4.97 16.95 14.51
C SER A 195 -5.85 17.38 15.73
N ASP A 196 -5.49 17.37 17.03
CA ASP A 196 -4.24 17.62 17.82
C ASP A 196 -4.40 17.14 19.31
N THR A 197 -3.36 16.84 20.13
CA THR A 197 -2.53 17.85 20.83
C THR A 197 -1.19 17.39 21.46
N THR A 198 -0.16 18.24 21.25
CA THR A 198 0.98 18.64 22.12
C THR A 198 2.16 17.69 22.43
N GLN A 199 3.04 17.50 21.45
CA GLN A 199 4.41 18.08 21.40
C GLN A 199 4.85 17.96 19.94
N ALA A 200 5.28 19.06 19.32
CA ALA A 200 5.57 19.12 17.89
C ALA A 200 6.76 18.22 17.51
N LYS A 201 6.50 16.91 17.33
CA LYS A 201 7.41 16.00 16.63
C LYS A 201 7.20 16.20 15.13
N LYS A 202 8.21 16.77 14.48
CA LYS A 202 8.32 16.90 13.03
C LYS A 202 8.00 15.55 12.38
N GLN A 203 6.95 15.48 11.57
CA GLN A 203 6.55 14.24 10.89
C GLN A 203 7.61 13.88 9.85
N ILE A 204 8.40 12.85 10.12
CA ILE A 204 9.51 12.41 9.27
C ILE A 204 8.94 11.77 8.01
N LYS A 205 9.33 12.30 6.83
CA LYS A 205 8.97 11.74 5.52
C LYS A 205 9.91 10.58 5.18
N GLU A 206 9.48 9.66 4.32
CA GLU A 206 10.31 8.51 3.89
C GLU A 206 11.68 8.93 3.35
N ARG A 207 11.73 10.03 2.57
CA ARG A 207 12.98 10.60 2.06
C ARG A 207 13.98 10.98 3.16
N GLU A 208 13.50 11.40 4.33
CA GLU A 208 14.38 11.76 5.45
C GLU A 208 15.07 10.53 6.05
N LEU A 209 14.57 9.32 5.82
CA LEU A 209 15.19 8.08 6.29
C LEU A 209 16.50 7.77 5.56
N HIS A 210 16.71 8.34 4.37
CA HIS A 210 17.84 7.99 3.50
C HIS A 210 19.18 8.24 4.20
N LYS A 211 19.35 9.40 4.83
CA LYS A 211 20.58 9.76 5.57
C LYS A 211 20.87 8.83 6.75
N PHE A 212 19.84 8.32 7.41
CA PHE A 212 19.98 7.35 8.50
C PHE A 212 20.38 5.98 7.96
N LEU A 213 19.76 5.55 6.86
CA LEU A 213 20.13 4.31 6.20
C LEU A 213 21.57 4.38 5.66
N SER A 214 21.99 5.49 5.04
CA SER A 214 23.37 5.70 4.59
C SER A 214 24.39 5.53 5.71
N HIS A 215 24.14 6.15 6.88
CA HIS A 215 24.99 5.99 8.06
C HIS A 215 25.03 4.53 8.52
N TYR A 216 23.86 3.90 8.66
CA TYR A 216 23.77 2.51 9.10
C TYR A 216 24.51 1.55 8.15
N LEU A 217 24.32 1.67 6.83
CA LEU A 217 24.97 0.81 5.83
C LEU A 217 26.49 0.96 5.80
N TYR A 218 26.99 2.18 6.00
CA TYR A 218 28.43 2.43 6.02
C TYR A 218 29.11 1.84 7.26
N HIS A 219 28.52 2.02 8.45
CA HIS A 219 29.12 1.59 9.71
C HIS A 219 28.84 0.13 10.06
N ASN A 220 27.76 -0.46 9.55
CA ASN A 220 27.43 -1.85 9.80
C ASN A 220 28.37 -2.79 9.01
N LYS A 221 29.13 -3.63 9.71
CA LYS A 221 30.12 -4.53 9.10
C LYS A 221 29.55 -5.55 8.11
N ALA A 222 28.26 -5.90 8.21
CA ALA A 222 27.62 -6.82 7.27
C ALA A 222 27.36 -6.16 5.90
N PHE A 223 27.26 -4.82 5.88
CA PHE A 223 27.07 -4.04 4.66
C PHE A 223 28.37 -3.36 4.23
N GLY A 224 28.95 -2.51 5.08
CA GLY A 224 30.16 -1.74 4.78
C GLY A 224 30.06 -1.02 3.45
N ALA A 225 28.89 -0.43 3.16
CA ALA A 225 28.48 -0.05 1.82
C ALA A 225 28.29 1.46 1.67
N TYR A 226 28.58 1.97 0.48
CA TYR A 226 28.31 3.35 0.07
C TYR A 226 26.97 3.40 -0.64
N SER A 227 26.04 4.19 -0.14
CA SER A 227 24.70 4.32 -0.71
C SER A 227 24.59 5.49 -1.68
N ARG A 228 23.62 5.42 -2.57
CA ARG A 228 23.16 6.53 -3.40
C ARG A 228 21.64 6.51 -3.48
N THR A 229 21.05 7.67 -3.27
CA THR A 229 19.61 7.88 -3.41
C THR A 229 19.24 7.97 -4.88
N ILE A 230 18.18 7.27 -5.26
CA ILE A 230 17.64 7.30 -6.63
C ILE A 230 16.38 8.16 -6.63
N PHE A 231 16.38 9.25 -7.41
CA PHE A 231 15.23 10.14 -7.49
C PHE A 231 14.39 9.78 -8.72
N HIS A 232 13.17 9.28 -8.48
CA HIS A 232 12.23 9.00 -9.57
C HIS A 232 11.92 10.24 -10.43
N GLU A 233 11.97 11.44 -9.84
CA GLU A 233 11.70 12.70 -10.53
C GLU A 233 12.78 13.06 -11.56
N SER A 234 13.98 12.50 -11.40
CA SER A 234 15.10 12.62 -12.35
C SER A 234 14.97 11.68 -13.55
N SER A 235 13.95 10.81 -13.59
CA SER A 235 13.76 9.84 -14.66
C SER A 235 13.11 10.44 -15.91
N LYS A 236 13.45 9.89 -17.07
CA LYS A 236 12.81 10.26 -18.35
C LYS A 236 11.32 9.93 -18.32
N LYS A 237 10.46 10.86 -18.76
CA LYS A 237 9.00 10.64 -18.78
C LYS A 237 8.62 9.58 -19.82
N GLY A 238 8.27 8.37 -19.37
CA GLY A 238 7.63 7.32 -20.15
C GLY A 238 6.10 7.49 -20.28
N GLN A 239 5.40 6.52 -20.90
CA GLN A 239 3.93 6.53 -20.88
C GLN A 239 3.39 6.35 -19.46
N LYS A 240 2.26 7.00 -19.14
CA LYS A 240 1.63 6.89 -17.81
C LYS A 240 1.37 5.42 -17.45
N GLY A 241 2.09 4.93 -16.43
CA GLY A 241 1.94 3.57 -15.91
C GLY A 241 3.06 2.59 -16.29
N GLU A 242 3.89 2.92 -17.27
CA GLU A 242 4.96 2.05 -17.78
C GLU A 242 6.12 1.88 -16.78
N ASP A 243 6.37 2.90 -15.96
CA ASP A 243 7.47 2.90 -14.97
C ASP A 243 6.99 2.78 -13.50
N LYS A 244 5.71 2.41 -13.29
CA LYS A 244 5.22 2.13 -11.93
C LYS A 244 5.96 0.89 -11.41
N TRP A 245 6.71 1.06 -10.33
CA TRP A 245 7.53 0.03 -9.67
C TRP A 245 8.74 -0.46 -10.48
N LEU A 246 9.42 0.49 -11.14
CA LEU A 246 10.74 0.24 -11.70
C LEU A 246 11.87 0.69 -10.78
N TYR A 247 11.72 1.83 -10.08
CA TYR A 247 12.84 2.51 -9.42
C TYR A 247 12.89 2.18 -7.92
N PRO A 248 14.04 1.70 -7.39
CA PRO A 248 14.26 1.65 -5.96
C PRO A 248 14.44 3.06 -5.38
N ASP A 249 14.28 3.20 -4.07
CA ASP A 249 14.52 4.46 -3.37
C ASP A 249 16.01 4.75 -3.19
N MET A 250 16.78 3.69 -2.90
CA MET A 250 18.23 3.75 -2.71
C MET A 250 18.90 2.49 -3.25
N VAL A 251 20.15 2.67 -3.68
CA VAL A 251 21.06 1.57 -4.01
C VAL A 251 22.34 1.74 -3.19
N ALA A 252 23.09 0.66 -2.97
CA ALA A 252 24.40 0.75 -2.34
C ALA A 252 25.38 -0.26 -2.92
N VAL A 253 26.67 -0.01 -2.72
CA VAL A 253 27.75 -0.90 -3.14
C VAL A 253 28.73 -1.13 -2.00
N HIS A 254 29.10 -2.39 -1.81
CA HIS A 254 30.25 -2.79 -1.01
C HIS A 254 31.39 -3.22 -1.93
N PHE A 255 32.57 -2.64 -1.72
CA PHE A 255 33.79 -2.99 -2.45
C PHE A 255 34.64 -3.94 -1.61
N GLU A 256 34.55 -5.25 -1.85
CA GLU A 256 35.23 -6.26 -1.02
C GLU A 256 36.76 -6.12 -1.06
N TYR A 257 37.28 -5.51 -2.13
CA TYR A 257 38.69 -5.30 -2.35
C TYR A 257 39.23 -3.99 -1.76
N GLU A 258 38.38 -3.11 -1.21
CA GLU A 258 38.79 -1.82 -0.66
C GLU A 258 39.83 -1.97 0.47
N GLY A 259 39.69 -3.02 1.29
CA GLY A 259 40.60 -3.29 2.41
C GLY A 259 41.98 -3.81 2.01
N TYR A 260 42.20 -4.22 0.75
CA TYR A 260 43.44 -4.83 0.32
C TYR A 260 44.58 -3.82 0.22
N GLN A 261 45.59 -3.99 1.06
CA GLN A 261 46.76 -3.10 1.13
C GLN A 261 47.80 -3.38 0.03
N HIS A 262 47.80 -4.60 -0.54
CA HIS A 262 48.85 -5.04 -1.45
C HIS A 262 48.53 -4.70 -2.91
N HIS A 263 49.35 -3.85 -3.53
CA HIS A 263 49.10 -3.33 -4.87
C HIS A 263 48.94 -4.40 -5.97
N HIS A 264 49.68 -5.52 -5.90
CA HIS A 264 49.50 -6.62 -6.86
C HIS A 264 48.15 -7.32 -6.75
N VAL A 265 47.53 -7.37 -5.56
CA VAL A 265 46.18 -7.96 -5.38
C VAL A 265 45.13 -7.05 -6.01
N LEU A 266 45.24 -5.73 -5.78
CA LEU A 266 44.35 -4.75 -6.43
C LEU A 266 44.49 -4.80 -7.96
N SER A 267 45.71 -4.90 -8.49
CA SER A 267 45.95 -5.06 -9.92
C SER A 267 45.43 -6.39 -10.47
N PHE A 268 45.48 -7.47 -9.68
CA PHE A 268 44.94 -8.77 -10.06
C PHE A 268 43.41 -8.75 -10.12
N VAL A 269 42.75 -8.20 -9.11
CA VAL A 269 41.29 -8.04 -9.08
C VAL A 269 40.79 -7.24 -10.29
N LYS A 270 41.47 -6.14 -10.64
CA LYS A 270 41.14 -5.30 -11.81
C LYS A 270 41.35 -5.99 -13.17
N LYS A 271 41.99 -7.17 -13.22
CA LYS A 271 42.17 -7.94 -14.46
C LYS A 271 41.00 -8.89 -14.76
N PHE A 272 40.12 -9.16 -13.80
CA PHE A 272 38.95 -10.00 -14.03
C PHE A 272 37.75 -9.14 -14.42
N ASP A 273 36.91 -9.68 -15.30
CA ASP A 273 35.69 -9.01 -15.78
C ASP A 273 34.61 -8.87 -14.70
N ILE A 274 34.74 -9.64 -13.60
CA ILE A 274 33.83 -9.59 -12.46
C ILE A 274 34.58 -8.93 -11.30
N LEU A 275 34.27 -7.65 -11.06
CA LEU A 275 34.74 -6.97 -9.86
C LEU A 275 34.05 -7.59 -8.63
N PRO A 276 34.78 -7.88 -7.53
CA PRO A 276 34.22 -8.38 -6.29
C PRO A 276 33.54 -7.23 -5.56
N VAL A 277 32.37 -6.87 -6.08
CA VAL A 277 31.47 -5.88 -5.52
C VAL A 277 30.14 -6.55 -5.20
N LYS A 278 29.50 -6.07 -4.15
CA LYS A 278 28.15 -6.47 -3.77
C LYS A 278 27.24 -5.27 -3.85
N VAL A 279 26.21 -5.36 -4.69
CA VAL A 279 25.23 -4.29 -4.91
C VAL A 279 23.94 -4.60 -4.15
N PHE A 280 23.43 -3.59 -3.47
CA PHE A 280 22.21 -3.64 -2.68
C PHE A 280 21.16 -2.70 -3.26
N SER A 281 19.89 -3.03 -3.08
CA SER A 281 18.76 -2.18 -3.45
C SER A 281 17.75 -2.12 -2.30
N PHE A 282 17.20 -0.93 -2.05
CA PHE A 282 16.35 -0.66 -0.90
C PHE A 282 15.06 0.05 -1.31
N GLU A 283 13.96 -0.41 -0.72
CA GLU A 283 12.67 0.27 -0.69
C GLU A 283 12.40 0.72 0.74
N LEU A 284 12.10 2.00 0.95
CA LEU A 284 11.93 2.56 2.28
C LEU A 284 10.44 2.82 2.56
N LYS A 285 10.02 2.53 3.78
CA LYS A 285 8.70 2.87 4.32
C LYS A 285 8.83 3.51 5.69
N ARG A 286 7.88 4.39 6.04
CA ARG A 286 7.85 4.92 7.39
C ARG A 286 7.32 3.90 8.39
N ASP A 287 6.18 3.30 8.07
CA ASP A 287 5.48 2.36 8.94
C ASP A 287 5.17 1.08 8.18
N LEU A 288 5.34 -0.07 8.83
CA LEU A 288 4.89 -1.37 8.35
C LEU A 288 3.99 -2.03 9.39
N GLY A 289 2.78 -2.36 8.96
CA GLY A 289 1.80 -3.11 9.75
C GLY A 289 0.89 -3.95 8.84
N PHE A 290 -0.08 -4.66 9.42
CA PHE A 290 -1.00 -5.51 8.63
C PHE A 290 -1.71 -4.77 7.51
N SER A 291 -1.93 -3.47 7.67
CA SER A 291 -2.54 -2.57 6.70
C SER A 291 -1.75 -2.45 5.39
N ASN A 292 -0.41 -2.46 5.42
CA ASN A 292 0.38 -2.06 4.24
C ASN A 292 1.57 -2.98 3.90
N TYR A 293 1.88 -3.96 4.74
CA TYR A 293 3.11 -4.74 4.58
C TYR A 293 3.17 -5.53 3.27
N LYS A 294 2.05 -6.11 2.80
CA LYS A 294 2.03 -6.85 1.54
C LYS A 294 2.33 -5.95 0.36
N GLN A 295 1.66 -4.80 0.26
CA GLN A 295 1.89 -3.84 -0.81
C GLN A 295 3.34 -3.35 -0.82
N SER A 296 3.83 -2.93 0.35
CA SER A 296 5.20 -2.43 0.51
C SER A 296 6.24 -3.51 0.19
N PHE A 297 5.98 -4.76 0.60
CA PHE A 297 6.85 -5.88 0.32
C PHE A 297 6.89 -6.23 -1.17
N PHE A 298 5.74 -6.29 -1.85
CA PHE A 298 5.73 -6.56 -3.30
C PHE A 298 6.29 -5.40 -4.12
N GLN A 299 6.20 -4.16 -3.63
CA GLN A 299 6.92 -3.04 -4.21
C GLN A 299 8.44 -3.25 -4.09
N ALA A 300 8.94 -3.65 -2.92
CA ALA A 300 10.35 -3.99 -2.73
C ALA A 300 10.79 -5.18 -3.61
N VAL A 301 9.94 -6.20 -3.77
CA VAL A 301 10.19 -7.31 -4.72
C VAL A 301 10.36 -6.77 -6.13
N SER A 302 9.45 -5.92 -6.61
CA SER A 302 9.53 -5.35 -7.96
C SER A 302 10.78 -4.48 -8.14
N ASN A 303 11.01 -3.55 -7.21
CA ASN A 303 12.03 -2.51 -7.34
C ASN A 303 13.45 -2.96 -7.00
N SER A 304 13.60 -4.01 -6.19
CA SER A 304 14.89 -4.35 -5.57
C SER A 304 15.36 -5.79 -5.78
N SER A 305 14.55 -6.67 -6.39
CA SER A 305 14.97 -8.06 -6.63
C SER A 305 16.11 -8.21 -7.64
N TRP A 306 16.42 -7.19 -8.44
CA TRP A 306 17.46 -7.26 -9.47
C TRP A 306 18.89 -7.27 -8.89
N ALA A 307 19.09 -6.75 -7.68
CA ALA A 307 20.40 -6.59 -7.04
C ALA A 307 20.93 -7.90 -6.44
N ASN A 308 22.18 -7.90 -5.93
CA ASN A 308 22.70 -9.05 -5.19
C ASN A 308 21.87 -9.31 -3.93
N GLU A 309 21.43 -8.24 -3.25
CA GLU A 309 20.48 -8.31 -2.15
C GLU A 309 19.49 -7.13 -2.20
N GLY A 310 18.21 -7.44 -2.08
CA GLY A 310 17.13 -6.45 -2.00
C GLY A 310 16.53 -6.40 -0.60
N TYR A 311 16.23 -5.20 -0.09
CA TYR A 311 15.69 -5.00 1.25
C TYR A 311 14.47 -4.08 1.26
N LEU A 312 13.47 -4.44 2.06
CA LEU A 312 12.45 -3.53 2.55
C LEU A 312 12.91 -2.95 3.89
N VAL A 313 12.99 -1.63 3.98
CA VAL A 313 13.45 -0.92 5.17
C VAL A 313 12.29 -0.15 5.76
N ALA A 314 12.09 -0.22 7.07
CA ALA A 314 11.09 0.60 7.74
C ALA A 314 11.56 1.18 9.06
N LEU A 315 11.07 2.38 9.37
CA LEU A 315 11.29 3.03 10.66
C LEU A 315 10.48 2.33 11.76
N ASN A 316 9.17 2.25 11.59
CA ASN A 316 8.28 1.57 12.52
C ASN A 316 7.80 0.26 11.91
N ILE A 317 8.06 -0.85 12.59
CA ILE A 317 7.53 -2.17 12.23
C ILE A 317 6.67 -2.61 13.40
N ASP A 318 5.41 -2.95 13.13
CA ASP A 318 4.48 -3.43 14.13
C ASP A 318 5.11 -4.61 14.91
N SER A 319 5.06 -4.52 16.24
CA SER A 319 5.65 -5.50 17.14
C SER A 319 4.77 -6.74 17.33
N ASP A 320 3.56 -6.77 16.76
CA ASP A 320 2.69 -7.94 16.80
C ASP A 320 3.43 -9.19 16.27
N SER A 321 3.39 -10.27 17.04
CA SER A 321 4.14 -11.49 16.73
C SER A 321 3.61 -12.20 15.48
N GLN A 322 2.30 -12.18 15.24
CA GLN A 322 1.70 -12.81 14.05
C GLN A 322 2.04 -12.00 12.79
N PHE A 323 2.07 -10.68 12.92
CA PHE A 323 2.52 -9.78 11.86
C PHE A 323 3.97 -10.07 11.46
N LEU A 324 4.87 -10.07 12.45
CA LEU A 324 6.28 -10.35 12.22
C LEU A 324 6.47 -11.73 11.58
N GLU A 325 5.76 -12.75 12.03
CA GLU A 325 5.79 -14.08 11.43
C GLU A 325 5.33 -14.06 9.96
N ALA A 326 4.23 -13.35 9.65
CA ALA A 326 3.73 -13.23 8.28
C ALA A 326 4.71 -12.47 7.37
N LEU A 327 5.32 -11.40 7.87
CA LEU A 327 6.31 -10.60 7.15
C LEU A 327 7.61 -11.40 6.91
N GLN A 328 8.07 -12.16 7.91
CA GLN A 328 9.22 -13.07 7.79
C GLN A 328 8.96 -14.20 6.78
N LYS A 329 7.74 -14.78 6.75
CA LYS A 329 7.34 -15.78 5.75
C LYS A 329 7.40 -15.23 4.32
N LEU A 330 7.00 -13.97 4.10
CA LEU A 330 7.17 -13.31 2.81
C LEU A 330 8.65 -13.15 2.46
N SER A 331 9.45 -12.64 3.40
CA SER A 331 10.91 -12.49 3.23
C SER A 331 11.57 -13.81 2.80
N GLN A 332 11.28 -14.89 3.50
CA GLN A 332 11.82 -16.22 3.18
C GLN A 332 11.39 -16.71 1.79
N SER A 333 10.13 -16.47 1.43
CA SER A 333 9.56 -16.95 0.16
C SER A 333 10.14 -16.22 -1.06
N PHE A 334 10.25 -14.90 -0.98
CA PHE A 334 10.63 -14.05 -2.12
C PHE A 334 12.08 -13.56 -2.10
N GLY A 335 12.78 -13.72 -0.96
CA GLY A 335 14.20 -13.40 -0.83
C GLY A 335 14.52 -11.93 -0.59
N ILE A 336 13.52 -11.08 -0.31
CA ILE A 336 13.74 -9.69 0.11
C ILE A 336 13.98 -9.65 1.62
N GLY A 337 15.07 -9.03 2.04
CA GLY A 337 15.38 -8.84 3.46
C GLY A 337 14.55 -7.72 4.09
N ILE A 338 14.53 -7.68 5.42
CA ILE A 338 13.78 -6.68 6.19
C ILE A 338 14.72 -6.00 7.17
N ILE A 339 14.78 -4.67 7.14
CA ILE A 339 15.57 -3.84 8.06
C ILE A 339 14.61 -2.95 8.86
N GLN A 340 14.75 -2.97 10.17
CA GLN A 340 14.15 -1.98 11.06
C GLN A 340 15.19 -0.91 11.37
N LEU A 341 14.92 0.34 11.01
CA LEU A 341 15.74 1.48 11.38
C LEU A 341 15.26 2.08 12.70
N ASP A 342 16.19 2.35 13.60
CA ASP A 342 15.96 3.16 14.79
C ASP A 342 16.67 4.50 14.56
N ILE A 343 15.93 5.56 14.27
CA ILE A 343 16.53 6.88 14.01
C ILE A 343 16.95 7.60 15.30
N VAL A 344 16.46 7.16 16.46
CA VAL A 344 16.81 7.76 17.76
C VAL A 344 18.13 7.18 18.25
N GLN A 345 18.34 5.88 18.03
CA GLN A 345 19.57 5.15 18.32
C GLN A 345 19.92 4.25 17.13
N ILE A 346 20.66 4.80 16.17
CA ILE A 346 20.95 4.13 14.89
C ILE A 346 21.66 2.79 15.05
N GLU A 347 22.44 2.64 16.11
CA GLU A 347 23.09 1.41 16.53
C GLU A 347 22.13 0.27 16.87
N ASN A 348 20.87 0.56 17.24
CA ASN A 348 19.83 -0.44 17.51
C ASN A 348 19.11 -0.90 16.23
N SER A 349 19.38 -0.25 15.10
CA SER A 349 18.85 -0.68 13.81
C SER A 349 19.28 -2.12 13.53
N ARG A 350 18.37 -2.94 13.02
CA ARG A 350 18.58 -4.38 12.90
C ARG A 350 17.99 -4.96 11.64
N VAL A 351 18.64 -6.00 11.14
CA VAL A 351 18.10 -6.86 10.10
C VAL A 351 17.14 -7.85 10.77
N ILE A 352 15.83 -7.69 10.55
CA ILE A 352 14.80 -8.63 11.04
C ILE A 352 14.85 -9.93 10.23
N SER A 353 15.11 -9.82 8.92
CA SER A 353 15.28 -10.98 8.04
C SER A 353 16.36 -10.71 7.01
N PRO A 354 17.32 -11.62 6.82
CA PRO A 354 18.36 -11.44 5.82
C PRO A 354 17.76 -11.56 4.42
N ALA A 355 18.29 -10.78 3.47
CA ALA A 355 17.98 -10.96 2.06
C ALA A 355 18.64 -12.24 1.53
N ARG A 356 18.05 -12.83 0.49
CA ARG A 356 18.69 -13.92 -0.24
C ARG A 356 19.73 -13.35 -1.19
N TYR A 357 20.99 -13.75 -1.00
CA TYR A 357 22.07 -13.39 -1.93
C TYR A 357 21.84 -13.97 -3.33
N LYS A 358 22.02 -13.13 -4.34
CA LYS A 358 22.09 -13.51 -5.75
C LYS A 358 23.50 -13.28 -6.27
N GLU A 359 24.13 -14.34 -6.78
CA GLU A 359 25.45 -14.25 -7.40
C GLU A 359 25.42 -13.41 -8.68
N LYS A 360 24.33 -13.53 -9.46
CA LYS A 360 24.13 -12.78 -10.70
C LYS A 360 22.98 -11.79 -10.53
N MET A 361 23.27 -10.52 -10.76
CA MET A 361 22.25 -9.48 -10.87
C MET A 361 21.41 -9.65 -12.15
N ASP A 362 20.18 -9.12 -12.13
CA ASP A 362 19.37 -9.03 -13.32
C ASP A 362 19.82 -7.86 -14.20
N TYR A 363 20.77 -8.13 -15.09
CA TYR A 363 21.31 -7.12 -16.00
C TYR A 363 20.28 -6.52 -16.96
N SER A 364 19.14 -7.19 -17.20
CA SER A 364 18.07 -6.62 -18.02
C SER A 364 17.44 -5.43 -17.30
N VAL A 365 17.10 -5.62 -16.01
CA VAL A 365 16.55 -4.55 -15.16
C VAL A 365 17.58 -3.46 -14.92
N VAL A 366 18.86 -3.82 -14.69
CA VAL A 366 19.95 -2.84 -14.53
C VAL A 366 20.11 -1.97 -15.79
N ASN A 367 20.10 -2.58 -16.97
CA ASN A 367 20.19 -1.84 -18.23
C ASN A 367 18.99 -0.90 -18.45
N GLU A 368 17.78 -1.38 -18.15
CA GLU A 368 16.58 -0.55 -18.22
C GLU A 368 16.66 0.65 -17.25
N LEU A 369 17.00 0.41 -15.99
CA LEU A 369 17.18 1.45 -14.97
C LEU A 369 18.20 2.50 -15.40
N ALA A 370 19.37 2.08 -15.89
CA ALA A 370 20.44 2.98 -16.32
C ALA A 370 20.04 3.81 -17.56
N SER A 371 19.17 3.26 -18.42
CA SER A 371 18.67 3.99 -19.59
C SER A 371 17.66 5.09 -19.23
N LYS A 372 16.92 4.90 -18.13
CA LYS A 372 15.78 5.73 -17.72
C LYS A 372 16.09 6.71 -16.59
N ASN A 373 17.05 6.41 -15.70
CA ASN A 373 17.39 7.23 -14.54
C ASN A 373 18.88 7.61 -14.52
N GLU A 374 19.16 8.91 -14.54
CA GLU A 374 20.54 9.42 -14.56
C GLU A 374 21.28 9.19 -13.23
N ASP A 375 20.60 9.25 -12.08
CA ASP A 375 21.23 8.98 -10.78
C ASP A 375 21.78 7.54 -10.71
N PHE A 376 21.01 6.58 -11.22
CA PHE A 376 21.41 5.18 -11.28
C PHE A 376 22.50 4.95 -12.34
N LYS A 377 22.44 5.62 -13.48
CA LYS A 377 23.50 5.57 -14.49
C LYS A 377 24.83 6.06 -13.92
N ASP A 378 24.79 7.18 -13.21
CA ASP A 378 25.97 7.74 -12.55
C ASP A 378 26.46 6.85 -11.41
N PHE A 379 25.57 6.22 -10.64
CA PHE A 379 25.95 5.20 -9.66
C PHE A 379 26.78 4.08 -10.28
N LEU A 380 26.32 3.49 -11.40
CA LEU A 380 27.06 2.43 -12.09
C LEU A 380 28.43 2.92 -12.60
N LYS A 381 28.49 4.17 -13.06
CA LYS A 381 29.74 4.79 -13.49
C LYS A 381 30.72 4.92 -12.32
N THR A 382 30.26 5.44 -11.18
CA THR A 382 31.07 5.54 -9.96
C THR A 382 31.56 4.17 -9.50
N VAL A 383 30.70 3.14 -9.50
CA VAL A 383 31.07 1.75 -9.14
C VAL A 383 32.15 1.20 -10.07
N THR A 384 32.04 1.46 -11.37
CA THR A 384 32.99 1.00 -12.39
C THR A 384 34.34 1.71 -12.27
N ASP A 385 34.32 3.03 -12.03
CA ASP A 385 35.52 3.86 -11.99
C ASP A 385 36.22 3.87 -10.62
N PHE A 386 35.59 3.30 -9.58
CA PHE A 386 36.07 3.36 -8.21
C PHE A 386 37.51 2.85 -8.07
N ASP A 387 38.36 3.70 -7.46
CA ASP A 387 39.74 3.34 -7.15
C ASP A 387 40.04 3.57 -5.66
N PRO A 388 40.35 2.50 -4.89
CA PRO A 388 40.66 2.63 -3.47
C PRO A 388 41.80 3.61 -3.16
N LYS A 389 42.74 3.80 -4.09
CA LYS A 389 43.85 4.76 -3.94
C LYS A 389 43.42 6.22 -4.01
N SER A 390 42.31 6.50 -4.67
CA SER A 390 41.78 7.85 -4.90
C SER A 390 40.36 7.97 -4.35
N LYS A 391 40.05 7.23 -3.28
CA LYS A 391 38.71 7.10 -2.70
C LYS A 391 38.03 8.45 -2.48
N GLU A 392 38.75 9.43 -1.94
CA GLU A 392 38.23 10.76 -1.61
C GLU A 392 37.56 11.46 -2.79
N ARG A 393 38.03 11.22 -4.02
CA ARG A 393 37.42 11.74 -5.25
C ARG A 393 35.98 11.27 -5.43
N PHE A 394 35.72 10.00 -5.11
CA PHE A 394 34.45 9.34 -5.40
C PHE A 394 33.44 9.50 -4.26
N LEU A 395 33.88 9.84 -3.04
CA LEU A 395 33.00 9.95 -1.88
C LEU A 395 31.87 10.99 -2.07
N SER A 396 32.13 12.07 -2.81
CA SER A 396 31.10 13.07 -3.12
C SER A 396 30.07 12.61 -4.16
N GLU A 397 30.31 11.49 -4.84
CA GLU A 397 29.37 10.89 -5.81
C GLU A 397 28.37 9.92 -5.14
N PHE A 398 28.54 9.66 -3.83
CA PHE A 398 27.63 8.90 -2.98
C PHE A 398 26.86 9.83 -2.03
N ASP A 399 25.84 9.27 -1.36
CA ASP A 399 25.12 9.99 -0.31
C ASP A 399 26.07 10.32 0.86
N PRO A 400 26.00 11.54 1.45
CA PRO A 400 26.86 11.92 2.56
C PRO A 400 26.69 11.03 3.78
N ILE A 401 27.81 10.55 4.33
CA ILE A 401 27.82 9.81 5.59
C ILE A 401 27.86 10.83 6.73
N LEU A 402 26.69 11.13 7.30
CA LEU A 402 26.57 12.05 8.42
C LEU A 402 27.06 11.41 9.72
N THR A 403 27.68 12.21 10.59
CA THR A 403 28.01 11.82 11.97
C THR A 403 26.74 11.70 12.81
N ALA A 404 26.75 10.89 13.87
CA ALA A 404 25.62 10.72 14.78
C ALA A 404 25.08 12.06 15.34
N GLU A 405 25.97 13.01 15.67
CA GLU A 405 25.60 14.36 16.11
C GLU A 405 24.73 15.08 15.06
N LYS A 406 25.24 15.20 13.82
CA LYS A 406 24.50 15.79 12.70
C LYS A 406 23.20 15.07 12.35
N LEU A 407 23.09 13.77 12.62
CA LEU A 407 21.83 13.03 12.42
C LEU A 407 20.80 13.43 13.48
N ASN A 408 21.21 13.50 14.74
CA ASN A 408 20.35 13.92 15.85
C ASN A 408 19.82 15.35 15.66
N ASP A 409 20.66 16.26 15.16
CA ASP A 409 20.27 17.65 14.83
C ASP A 409 19.16 17.74 13.78
N THR A 410 18.90 16.68 13.03
CA THR A 410 17.84 16.68 11.99
C THR A 410 16.50 16.16 12.48
N ILE A 411 16.46 15.51 13.65
CA ILE A 411 15.26 14.93 14.27
C ILE A 411 14.49 16.00 15.06
N TYR A 412 15.24 16.87 15.74
CA TYR A 412 14.73 18.03 16.49
C TYR A 412 14.75 19.29 15.62
#